data_AF-A0AAE5PAG2-F1
#
_entry.id   AF-A0AAE5PAG2-F1
#
_cell.length_a   1.000
_cell.length_b   1.000
_cell.length_c   1.000
_cell.angle_alpha   90.00
_cell.angle_beta   90.00
_cell.angle_gamma   90.00
#
_symmetry.space_group_name_H-M   'P 1'
#
loop_
_entity.id
_entity.type
_entity.pdbx_description
1 polymer ?
#
loop_
_entity_poly.entity_id
_entity_poly.type
_entity_poly.pdbx_seq_one_letter_code
_entity_poly.pdbx_strand_id
1 'polypeptide(L)'
;MKEQMSNLFHQLKQSVSDVSDKLYDKVHTLQSSPGVSAFELYEWIKENPSTSVQKQTLLGMSYSFYTLHVDGVFFYMETKYDYLLYMTIYSPTRHYFTYHSYRDSLSTVTPLTFPILKS
;
A
#
# COMPACT_ATOMS: atom_id res chain seq x y z
N MET A 1 -12.03 8.64 7.98
CA MET A 1 -10.67 8.14 7.65
C MET A 1 -10.40 6.72 8.17
N LYS A 2 -10.43 6.43 9.48
CA LYS A 2 -10.22 5.06 10.01
C LYS A 2 -11.13 4.01 9.36
N GLU A 3 -12.39 4.36 9.09
CA GLU A 3 -13.35 3.45 8.45
C GLU A 3 -13.04 3.15 6.98
N GLN A 4 -12.55 4.12 6.20
CA GLN A 4 -12.20 3.88 4.79
C GLN A 4 -10.98 2.97 4.69
N MET A 5 -9.95 3.23 5.50
CA MET A 5 -8.79 2.33 5.60
C MET A 5 -9.20 0.95 6.12
N SER A 6 -10.00 0.90 7.18
CA SER A 6 -10.53 -0.38 7.70
C SER A 6 -11.29 -1.16 6.63
N ASN A 7 -12.09 -0.49 5.79
CA ASN A 7 -12.81 -1.15 4.70
C ASN A 7 -11.87 -1.65 3.61
N LEU A 8 -10.82 -0.90 3.26
CA LEU A 8 -9.76 -1.35 2.35
C LEU A 8 -9.03 -2.57 2.90
N PHE A 9 -8.68 -2.56 4.19
CA PHE A 9 -8.03 -3.69 4.83
C PHE A 9 -8.94 -4.89 5.00
N HIS A 10 -10.23 -4.68 5.25
CA HIS A 10 -11.20 -5.76 5.26
C HIS A 10 -11.33 -6.40 3.87
N GLN A 11 -11.31 -5.60 2.80
CA GLN A 11 -11.26 -6.07 1.43
C GLN A 11 -9.95 -6.83 1.13
N LEU A 12 -8.81 -6.39 1.68
CA LEU A 12 -7.53 -7.11 1.58
C LEU A 12 -7.56 -8.46 2.29
N LYS A 13 -8.04 -8.50 3.54
CA LYS A 13 -8.10 -9.70 4.37
C LYS A 13 -8.96 -10.80 3.75
N GLN A 14 -10.09 -10.43 3.14
CA GLN A 14 -10.95 -11.38 2.43
C GLN A 14 -10.33 -11.92 1.14
N SER A 15 -9.36 -11.23 0.56
CA SER A 15 -8.85 -11.55 -0.78
C SER A 15 -7.59 -12.42 -0.78
N VAL A 16 -6.89 -12.52 0.35
CA VAL A 16 -5.64 -13.30 0.46
C VAL A 16 -5.84 -14.68 1.10
N SER A 17 -6.93 -14.90 1.85
CA SER A 17 -7.19 -16.19 2.49
C SER A 17 -7.56 -17.33 1.54
N ASP A 18 -7.96 -17.04 0.29
CA ASP A 18 -8.63 -18.02 -0.59
C ASP A 18 -7.81 -18.42 -1.83
N VAL A 19 -6.51 -18.15 -1.86
CA VAL A 19 -5.66 -18.51 -3.01
C VAL A 19 -4.92 -19.83 -2.75
N SER A 20 -5.65 -20.94 -2.86
CA SER A 20 -5.07 -22.28 -3.00
C SER A 20 -5.44 -22.96 -4.33
N ASP A 21 -6.67 -22.82 -4.87
CA ASP A 21 -7.12 -23.87 -5.80
C ASP A 21 -7.72 -23.51 -7.17
N LYS A 22 -8.02 -22.27 -7.56
CA LYS A 22 -8.72 -22.05 -8.87
C LYS A 22 -8.28 -20.77 -9.59
N LEU A 23 -7.29 -20.91 -10.47
CA LEU A 23 -6.65 -19.81 -11.22
C LEU A 23 -7.07 -19.73 -12.70
N TYR A 24 -8.33 -20.06 -13.02
CA TYR A 24 -8.88 -19.83 -14.35
C TYR A 24 -10.31 -19.34 -14.23
N ASP A 25 -10.61 -18.30 -15.01
CA ASP A 25 -11.92 -17.68 -15.26
C ASP A 25 -12.38 -16.54 -14.35
N LYS A 26 -12.51 -15.37 -15.01
CA LYS A 26 -13.39 -14.21 -14.73
C LYS A 26 -12.71 -12.93 -14.23
N VAL A 27 -12.17 -12.23 -15.23
CA VAL A 27 -11.66 -10.85 -15.27
C VAL A 27 -12.78 -9.77 -15.14
N HIS A 28 -13.96 -10.09 -14.59
CA HIS A 28 -15.07 -9.12 -14.56
C HIS A 28 -15.70 -9.01 -13.17
N THR A 29 -15.25 -8.02 -12.40
CA THR A 29 -16.09 -7.02 -11.70
C THR A 29 -15.19 -6.07 -10.91
N LEU A 30 -14.80 -4.96 -11.52
CA LEU A 30 -14.05 -3.89 -10.87
C LEU A 30 -15.03 -2.99 -10.11
N GLN A 31 -15.22 -3.24 -8.82
CA GLN A 31 -15.79 -2.23 -7.91
C GLN A 31 -14.69 -1.24 -7.56
N SER A 32 -14.86 0.00 -8.04
CA SER A 32 -14.04 1.15 -7.69
C SER A 32 -14.10 1.41 -6.19
N SER A 33 -13.05 1.00 -5.49
CA SER A 33 -12.79 1.40 -4.12
C SER A 33 -12.70 2.92 -3.99
N PRO A 34 -13.16 3.56 -2.88
CA PRO A 34 -12.87 4.96 -2.65
C PRO A 34 -11.36 5.19 -2.74
N GLY A 35 -10.96 6.15 -3.59
CA GLY A 35 -9.55 6.45 -3.81
C GLY A 35 -8.88 6.93 -2.52
N VAL A 36 -7.63 6.51 -2.31
CA VAL A 36 -6.79 6.96 -1.19
C VAL A 36 -5.66 7.79 -1.75
N SER A 37 -5.33 8.89 -1.10
CA SER A 37 -4.18 9.71 -1.45
C SER A 37 -2.87 9.05 -1.00
N ALA A 38 -1.76 9.38 -1.68
CA ALA A 38 -0.43 8.94 -1.24
C ALA A 38 -0.11 9.40 0.19
N PHE A 39 -0.63 10.56 0.60
CA PHE A 39 -0.48 11.10 1.95
C PHE A 39 -1.18 10.25 3.01
N GLU A 40 -2.40 9.80 2.75
CA GLU A 40 -3.13 8.93 3.70
C GLU A 40 -2.45 7.57 3.89
N LEU A 41 -1.91 7.00 2.80
CA LEU A 41 -1.10 5.78 2.89
C LEU A 41 0.20 6.01 3.68
N TYR A 42 0.85 7.16 3.49
CA TYR A 42 2.06 7.55 4.18
C TYR A 42 1.86 7.61 5.70
N GLU A 43 0.84 8.32 6.17
CA GLU A 43 0.52 8.41 7.59
C GLU A 43 0.17 7.03 8.17
N TRP A 44 -0.66 6.27 7.45
CA TRP A 44 -1.06 4.94 7.93
C TRP A 44 0.11 3.97 8.07
N ILE A 45 1.04 3.91 7.09
CA ILE A 45 2.23 3.05 7.20
C ILE A 45 3.09 3.49 8.40
N LYS A 46 3.27 4.80 8.63
CA LYS A 46 4.06 5.30 9.76
C LYS A 46 3.46 5.00 11.12
N GLU A 47 2.14 5.10 11.25
CA GLU A 47 1.42 4.91 12.52
C GLU A 47 1.14 3.44 12.84
N ASN A 48 1.30 2.53 11.86
CA ASN A 48 1.01 1.11 12.07
C ASN A 48 2.06 0.47 13.02
N PRO A 49 1.64 -0.17 14.12
CA PRO A 49 2.56 -0.74 15.11
C PRO A 49 3.39 -1.92 14.59
N SER A 50 2.94 -2.58 13.51
CA SER A 50 3.65 -3.67 12.86
C SER A 50 4.66 -3.19 11.82
N THR A 51 4.77 -1.88 11.58
CA THR A 51 5.73 -1.33 10.63
C THR A 51 7.14 -1.42 11.18
N SER A 52 8.01 -2.11 10.45
CA SER A 52 9.45 -2.12 10.70
C SER A 52 10.10 -0.92 10.02
N VAL A 53 10.92 -0.19 10.77
CA VAL A 53 11.59 1.02 10.30
C VAL A 53 13.10 0.85 10.43
N GLN A 54 13.79 0.94 9.30
CA GLN A 54 15.24 1.04 9.24
C GLN A 54 15.64 2.49 8.96
N LYS A 55 16.58 3.04 9.74
CA LYS A 55 17.11 4.39 9.54
C LYS A 55 18.56 4.33 9.11
N GLN A 56 18.95 5.18 8.17
CA GLN A 56 20.33 5.33 7.72
C GLN A 56 20.68 6.79 7.55
N THR A 57 21.92 7.16 7.90
CA THR A 57 22.45 8.49 7.65
C THR A 57 23.49 8.41 6.55
N LEU A 58 23.25 9.07 5.42
CA LEU A 58 24.14 9.09 4.26
C LEU A 58 24.45 10.54 3.91
N LEU A 59 25.74 10.90 3.90
CA LEU A 59 26.19 12.27 3.58
C LEU A 59 25.50 13.35 4.44
N GLY A 60 25.25 13.05 5.71
CA GLY A 60 24.55 13.95 6.64
C GLY A 60 23.04 14.05 6.44
N MET A 61 22.46 13.27 5.52
CA MET A 61 21.01 13.18 5.32
C MET A 61 20.45 11.92 5.98
N SER A 62 19.36 12.08 6.72
CA SER A 62 18.65 10.96 7.36
C SER A 62 17.63 10.38 6.40
N TYR A 63 17.73 9.08 6.16
CA TYR A 63 16.78 8.29 5.39
C TYR A 63 16.07 7.30 6.31
N SER A 64 14.78 7.10 6.08
CA SER A 64 14.01 6.06 6.77
C SER A 64 13.33 5.17 5.74
N PHE A 65 13.43 3.86 5.96
CA PHE A 65 12.89 2.81 5.12
C PHE A 65 11.85 2.05 5.94
N TYR A 66 10.61 2.12 5.52
CA TYR A 66 9.48 1.51 6.21
C TYR A 66 9.05 0.28 5.44
N THR A 67 8.87 -0.82 6.16
CA THR A 67 8.39 -2.08 5.64
C THR A 67 7.22 -2.53 6.49
N LEU A 68 6.12 -2.88 5.84
CA LEU A 68 4.94 -3.40 6.49
C LEU A 68 4.36 -4.51 5.64
N HIS A 69 4.03 -5.62 6.29
CA HIS A 69 3.40 -6.77 5.67
C HIS A 69 2.08 -7.03 6.38
N VAL A 70 0.98 -6.94 5.63
CA VAL A 70 -0.37 -7.18 6.15
C VAL A 70 -1.07 -8.09 5.15
N ASP A 71 -1.48 -9.27 5.62
CA ASP A 71 -2.30 -10.21 4.86
C ASP A 71 -1.78 -10.42 3.42
N GLY A 72 -0.50 -10.77 3.24
CA GLY A 72 0.09 -11.04 1.91
C GLY A 72 0.35 -9.83 1.02
N VAL A 73 0.08 -8.61 1.51
CA VAL A 73 0.41 -7.35 0.83
C VAL A 73 1.60 -6.70 1.49
N PHE A 74 2.58 -6.36 0.65
CA PHE A 74 3.80 -5.67 1.01
C PHE A 74 3.65 -4.18 0.75
N PHE A 75 3.94 -3.41 1.78
CA PHE A 75 4.02 -1.96 1.76
C PHE A 75 5.47 -1.59 2.01
N TYR A 76 6.03 -0.82 1.09
CA TYR A 76 7.38 -0.29 1.20
C TYR A 76 7.39 1.20 0.95
N MET A 77 8.13 1.93 1.77
CA MET A 77 8.16 3.38 1.73
C MET A 77 9.54 3.92 2.12
N GLU A 78 10.01 4.94 1.41
CA GLU A 78 11.27 5.61 1.65
C GLU A 78 11.04 7.09 1.93
N THR A 79 11.69 7.60 2.98
CA THR A 79 11.68 9.03 3.29
C THR A 79 13.10 9.56 3.42
N LYS A 80 13.26 10.85 3.12
CA LYS A 80 14.40 11.67 3.52
C LYS A 80 13.90 12.69 4.52
N TYR A 81 14.34 12.59 5.77
CA TYR A 81 13.68 13.23 6.91
C TYR A 81 12.19 12.87 6.91
N ASP A 82 11.30 13.86 6.87
CA ASP A 82 9.84 13.68 6.77
C ASP A 82 9.31 13.79 5.33
N TYR A 83 10.19 13.91 4.33
CA TYR A 83 9.81 14.00 2.93
C TYR A 83 9.71 12.61 2.29
N LEU A 84 8.51 12.23 1.83
CA LEU A 84 8.27 10.99 1.10
C LEU A 84 9.00 11.01 -0.26
N LEU A 85 9.87 10.02 -0.49
CA LEU A 85 10.59 9.86 -1.75
C LEU A 85 9.91 8.83 -2.67
N TYR A 86 9.56 7.69 -2.08
CA TYR A 86 9.07 6.54 -2.80
C TYR A 86 8.07 5.77 -1.94
N MET A 87 7.04 5.23 -2.57
CA MET A 87 6.14 4.27 -1.93
C MET A 87 5.70 3.25 -2.97
N THR A 88 5.65 1.98 -2.59
CA THR A 88 5.06 0.93 -3.42
C THR A 88 4.24 -0.03 -2.59
N ILE A 89 3.19 -0.56 -3.21
CA ILE A 89 2.28 -1.54 -2.63
C ILE A 89 2.10 -2.65 -3.64
N TYR A 90 2.40 -3.88 -3.23
CA TYR A 90 2.34 -5.05 -4.09
C TYR A 90 2.04 -6.32 -3.29
N SER A 91 1.57 -7.35 -3.97
CA SER A 91 1.57 -8.74 -3.52
C SER A 91 2.49 -9.56 -4.44
N PRO A 92 2.76 -10.84 -4.13
CA PRO A 92 3.56 -11.69 -5.01
C PRO A 92 3.01 -11.81 -6.44
N THR A 93 1.71 -11.61 -6.62
CA THR A 93 1.00 -11.80 -7.89
C THR A 93 0.61 -10.50 -8.58
N ARG A 94 0.64 -9.36 -7.89
CA ARG A 94 0.11 -8.11 -8.42
C ARG A 94 0.77 -6.87 -7.82
N HIS A 95 1.03 -5.89 -8.67
CA HIS A 95 1.40 -4.55 -8.26
C HIS A 95 0.16 -3.66 -8.16
N TYR A 96 0.00 -2.93 -7.07
CA TYR A 96 -1.17 -2.09 -6.79
C TYR A 96 -0.89 -0.61 -7.00
N PHE A 97 0.27 -0.15 -6.54
CA PHE A 97 0.56 1.27 -6.45
C PHE A 97 2.05 1.51 -6.42
N THR A 98 2.48 2.58 -7.11
CA THR A 98 3.80 3.14 -6.91
C THR A 98 3.72 4.65 -7.01
N TYR A 99 4.36 5.32 -6.07
CA TYR A 99 4.56 6.76 -5.99
C TYR A 99 6.04 7.09 -6.09
N HIS A 100 6.38 8.09 -6.91
CA HIS A 100 7.70 8.72 -6.95
C HIS A 100 7.56 10.22 -6.76
N SER A 101 8.27 10.79 -5.79
CA SER A 101 8.12 12.21 -5.45
C SER A 101 8.57 13.20 -6.53
N TYR A 102 9.44 12.77 -7.43
CA TYR A 102 9.89 13.58 -8.57
C TYR A 102 8.91 13.57 -9.76
N ARG A 103 7.91 12.69 -9.76
CA ARG A 103 6.96 12.52 -10.87
C ARG A 103 5.51 12.75 -10.44
N ASP A 104 5.17 12.32 -9.24
CA ASP A 104 3.79 12.16 -8.79
C ASP A 104 3.48 13.20 -7.68
N SER A 105 2.26 13.77 -7.68
CA SER A 105 1.83 14.69 -6.63
C SER A 105 1.30 13.93 -5.41
N LEU A 106 1.65 14.39 -4.20
CA LEU A 106 1.11 13.84 -2.95
C LEU A 106 -0.41 13.99 -2.84
N SER A 107 -0.98 15.01 -3.50
CA SER A 107 -2.43 15.25 -3.56
C SER A 107 -3.16 14.38 -4.58
N THR A 108 -2.44 13.61 -5.41
CA THR A 108 -3.05 12.73 -6.39
C THR A 108 -3.76 11.59 -5.67
N VAL A 109 -5.09 11.66 -5.63
CA VAL A 109 -5.94 10.54 -5.25
C VAL A 109 -5.79 9.47 -6.32
N THR A 110 -5.14 8.37 -5.98
CA THR A 110 -4.98 7.25 -6.90
C THR A 110 -6.04 6.20 -6.55
N PRO A 111 -6.90 5.79 -7.50
CA PRO A 111 -7.79 4.67 -7.27
C PRO A 111 -6.96 3.42 -7.02
N LEU A 112 -6.96 2.94 -5.78
CA LEU A 112 -6.31 1.67 -5.43
C LEU A 112 -7.32 0.56 -5.68
N THR A 113 -7.14 -0.15 -6.78
CA THR A 113 -7.96 -1.33 -7.07
C THR A 113 -7.27 -2.56 -6.52
N PHE A 114 -7.63 -2.93 -5.30
CA PHE A 114 -7.28 -4.24 -4.74
C PHE A 114 -8.24 -5.30 -5.31
N PRO A 115 -7.77 -6.50 -5.65
CA PRO A 115 -8.65 -7.59 -6.07
C PRO A 115 -9.55 -7.90 -4.87
N ILE A 116 -10.86 -7.90 -5.09
CA ILE A 116 -11.84 -8.42 -4.13
C ILE A 116 -12.22 -9.80 -4.67
N LEU A 117 -11.92 -10.86 -3.91
CA LEU A 117 -12.53 -12.17 -4.17
C LEU A 117 -13.87 -12.21 -3.44
N LYS A 118 -14.96 -12.40 -4.20
CA LYS A 118 -16.29 -12.63 -3.60
C LYS A 118 -16.32 -14.04 -3.01
N SER A 119 -16.63 -14.11 -1.71
CA SER A 119 -17.01 -15.32 -0.97
C SER A 119 -18.15 -16.08 -1.64
#